data_AF-A0A377Q2X2-F1
#
_entry.id   AF-A0A377Q2X2-F1
#
_cell.length_a   1.000
_cell.length_b   1.000
_cell.length_c   1.000
_cell.angle_alpha   90.00
_cell.angle_beta   90.00
_cell.angle_gamma   90.00
#
_symmetry.space_group_name_H-M   'P 1'
#
loop_
_entity.id
_entity.type
_entity.pdbx_description
1 polymer ?
#
loop_
_entity_poly.entity_id
_entity_poly.type
_entity_poly.pdbx_seq_one_letter_code
_entity_poly.pdbx_strand_id
1 'polypeptide(L)'
;MPKPKLPPLTDAIRADLFTHLATMEKAGLPVAQAFLSLRLAKAAQPRVEEARKWLGRGKDVAAAGRMAALFSDLEADLLHAAISAGSPAHTYFRLAERYTLKARLSRQMRSKMMLPIVVFVLALSVQPLPDLVLGALSPAAYLWRCLRPLLFFISLYGLFRGVSDWLEVSGPSRLRLQIETLLIKMPLFGAMHVRRNARDFFESLALMLEAGLPMFDALPKANRAIHNRLIRSEYSRILPKMQRGDSLAKALDHQLFLGDTRVIGFVQTGEASGTLPEMLLRHVNMESATIADFQSKVAEWFPRIMYGLLMLWMAYGMVIGSGAPQIPADL
;
A
#
# COMPACT_ATOMS: atom_id res chain seq x y z
N MET A 1 26.44 8.07 12.34
CA MET A 1 25.52 6.93 12.51
C MET A 1 24.35 7.10 11.56
N PRO A 2 24.01 6.12 10.71
CA PRO A 2 22.78 6.21 9.92
C PRO A 2 21.58 6.25 10.87
N LYS A 3 20.73 7.26 10.75
CA LYS A 3 19.51 7.37 11.56
C LYS A 3 18.67 6.10 11.41
N PRO A 4 18.04 5.58 12.48
CA PRO A 4 17.09 4.49 12.35
C PRO A 4 16.01 4.91 11.35
N LYS A 5 15.76 4.06 10.34
CA LYS A 5 14.68 4.29 9.37
C LYS A 5 13.35 4.31 10.14
N LEU A 6 12.85 5.51 10.42
CA LEU A 6 11.52 5.69 10.99
C LEU A 6 10.50 5.02 10.06
N PRO A 7 9.46 4.34 10.59
CA PRO A 7 8.48 3.65 9.76
C PRO A 7 7.81 4.63 8.78
N PRO A 8 7.38 4.20 7.59
CA PRO A 8 6.73 5.11 6.64
C PRO A 8 5.46 5.74 7.25
N LEU A 9 5.21 7.03 6.96
CA LEU A 9 3.96 7.68 7.36
C LEU A 9 2.77 7.00 6.70
N THR A 10 1.65 6.93 7.43
CA THR A 10 0.40 6.35 6.91
C THR A 10 -0.16 7.20 5.76
N ASP A 11 -0.89 6.56 4.85
CA ASP A 11 -1.50 7.25 3.71
C ASP A 11 -2.42 8.41 4.14
N ALA A 12 -3.10 8.28 5.28
CA ALA A 12 -3.94 9.35 5.83
C ALA A 12 -3.12 10.59 6.24
N ILE A 13 -2.00 10.39 6.94
CA ILE A 13 -1.12 11.50 7.35
C ILE A 13 -0.49 12.15 6.10
N ARG A 14 -0.13 11.34 5.10
CA ARG A 14 0.40 11.85 3.82
C ARG A 14 -0.67 12.64 3.04
N ALA A 15 -1.92 12.18 3.04
CA ALA A 15 -3.03 12.90 2.43
C ALA A 15 -3.22 14.27 3.09
N ASP A 16 -3.24 14.34 4.42
CA ASP A 16 -3.36 15.60 5.16
C ASP A 16 -2.18 16.54 4.86
N LEU A 17 -0.95 16.00 4.83
CA LEU A 17 0.26 16.74 4.51
C LEU A 17 0.19 17.39 3.12
N PHE A 18 -0.03 16.59 2.07
CA PHE A 18 -0.02 17.11 0.71
C PHE A 18 -1.24 17.97 0.41
N THR A 19 -2.38 17.70 1.03
CA THR A 19 -3.57 18.57 0.94
C THR A 19 -3.28 19.93 1.54
N HIS A 20 -2.66 20.00 2.74
CA HIS A 20 -2.27 21.25 3.37
C HIS A 20 -1.24 22.02 2.53
N LEU A 21 -0.23 21.34 1.98
CA LEU A 21 0.75 21.98 1.11
C LEU A 21 0.11 22.52 -0.18
N ALA A 22 -0.79 21.76 -0.81
CA ALA A 22 -1.49 22.18 -2.01
C ALA A 22 -2.40 23.40 -1.76
N THR A 23 -3.11 23.44 -0.63
CA THR A 23 -4.01 24.55 -0.31
C THR A 23 -3.26 25.83 0.04
N MET A 24 -2.15 25.74 0.77
CA MET A 24 -1.33 26.91 1.11
C MET A 24 -0.63 27.50 -0.13
N GLU A 25 -0.09 26.65 -1.00
CA GLU A 25 0.54 27.09 -2.25
C GLU A 25 -0.49 27.75 -3.18
N LYS A 26 -1.70 27.16 -3.29
CA LYS A 26 -2.82 27.77 -4.04
C LYS A 26 -3.24 29.13 -3.46
N ALA A 27 -3.08 29.32 -2.15
CA ALA A 27 -3.33 30.61 -1.47
C ALA A 27 -2.15 31.60 -1.62
N GLY A 28 -1.07 31.23 -2.33
CA GLY A 28 0.10 32.08 -2.54
C GLY A 28 1.02 32.21 -1.32
N LEU A 29 0.85 31.36 -0.31
CA LEU A 29 1.68 31.41 0.89
C LEU A 29 3.02 30.71 0.64
N PRO A 30 4.16 31.33 1.01
CA PRO A 30 5.46 30.68 0.90
C PRO A 30 5.49 29.34 1.63
N VAL A 31 6.13 28.33 1.04
CA VAL A 31 6.17 26.97 1.60
C VAL A 31 6.71 26.95 3.04
N ALA A 32 7.66 27.81 3.39
CA ALA A 32 8.15 27.92 4.77
C ALA A 32 7.02 28.26 5.77
N GLN A 33 6.09 29.14 5.41
CA GLN A 33 4.93 29.48 6.23
C GLN A 33 3.91 28.34 6.27
N ALA A 34 3.69 27.66 5.13
CA ALA A 34 2.85 26.46 5.07
C ALA A 34 3.34 25.38 6.05
N PHE A 35 4.66 25.19 6.15
CA PHE A 35 5.27 24.27 7.10
C PHE A 35 5.12 24.72 8.55
N LEU A 36 5.11 26.02 8.86
CA LEU A 36 4.89 26.54 10.21
C LEU A 36 3.45 26.32 10.69
N SER A 37 2.47 26.45 9.80
CA SER A 37 1.05 26.21 10.10
C SER A 37 0.65 24.74 10.01
N LEU A 38 1.51 23.88 9.43
CA LEU A 38 1.24 22.45 9.26
C LEU A 38 0.99 21.75 10.61
N ARG A 39 -0.23 21.24 10.79
CA ARG A 39 -0.65 20.47 11.97
C ARG A 39 -1.01 19.05 11.55
N LEU A 40 -0.02 18.15 11.60
CA LEU A 40 -0.25 16.72 11.40
C LEU A 40 -0.56 16.01 12.72
N ALA A 41 -0.99 14.74 12.62
CA ALA A 41 -1.14 13.86 13.77
C ALA A 41 0.14 13.81 14.63
N LYS A 42 -0.02 13.63 15.95
CA LYS A 42 1.09 13.64 16.93
C LYS A 42 2.28 12.76 16.51
N ALA A 43 2.00 11.61 15.88
CA ALA A 43 3.02 10.67 15.38
C ALA A 43 3.96 11.24 14.30
N ALA A 44 3.54 12.28 13.57
CA ALA A 44 4.32 12.89 12.49
C ALA A 44 4.97 14.23 12.89
N GLN A 45 4.58 14.82 14.02
CA GLN A 45 5.09 16.11 14.50
C GLN A 45 6.63 16.15 14.62
N PRO A 46 7.33 15.11 15.13
CA PRO A 46 8.80 15.12 15.18
C PRO A 46 9.46 15.29 13.80
N ARG A 47 8.84 14.76 12.74
CA ARG A 47 9.34 14.88 11.37
C ARG A 47 9.08 16.27 10.80
N VAL A 48 7.94 16.88 11.13
CA VAL A 48 7.64 18.25 10.73
C VAL A 48 8.64 19.22 11.37
N GLU A 49 8.92 19.07 12.66
CA GLU A 49 9.92 19.88 13.36
C GLU A 49 11.32 19.68 12.78
N GLU A 50 11.70 18.44 12.47
CA GLU A 50 12.98 18.18 11.80
C GLU A 50 13.03 18.84 10.40
N ALA A 51 11.96 18.75 9.60
CA ALA A 51 11.89 19.40 8.30
C ALA A 51 12.04 20.93 8.43
N ARG A 52 11.38 21.55 9.42
CA ARG A 52 11.54 22.99 9.74
C ARG A 52 12.98 23.36 10.08
N LYS A 53 13.70 22.51 10.83
CA LYS A 53 15.12 22.73 11.14
C LYS A 53 15.99 22.71 9.88
N TRP A 54 15.73 21.80 8.95
CA TRP A 54 16.47 21.74 7.69
C TRP A 54 16.16 22.90 6.76
N LEU A 55 14.88 23.33 6.70
CA LEU A 55 14.47 24.55 6.00
C LEU A 55 15.17 25.79 6.56
N GLY A 56 15.21 25.94 7.88
CA GLY A 56 15.93 27.05 8.55
C GLY A 56 17.44 27.05 8.31
N ARG A 57 18.01 25.91 7.89
CA ARG A 57 19.42 25.79 7.46
C ARG A 57 19.62 26.08 5.96
N GLY A 58 18.60 26.60 5.27
CA GLY A 58 18.66 26.97 3.86
C GLY A 58 18.56 25.79 2.88
N LYS A 59 18.14 24.60 3.33
CA LYS A 59 17.81 23.50 2.41
C LYS A 59 16.46 23.76 1.73
N ASP A 60 16.33 23.30 0.49
CA ASP A 60 15.06 23.34 -0.21
C ASP A 60 14.03 22.41 0.46
N VAL A 61 12.76 22.58 0.10
CA VAL A 61 11.64 21.84 0.70
C VAL A 61 11.75 20.34 0.44
N ALA A 62 12.13 19.97 -0.78
CA ALA A 62 12.26 18.57 -1.19
C ALA A 62 13.34 17.84 -0.38
N ALA A 63 14.53 18.43 -0.25
CA ALA A 63 15.63 17.88 0.53
C ALA A 63 15.31 17.92 2.02
N ALA A 64 14.75 19.00 2.55
CA ALA A 64 14.38 19.11 3.96
C ALA A 64 13.38 18.02 4.36
N GLY A 65 12.34 17.80 3.54
CA GLY A 65 11.36 16.74 3.78
C GLY A 65 11.91 15.33 3.61
N ARG A 66 12.85 15.10 2.67
CA ARG A 66 13.59 13.82 2.55
C ARG A 66 14.43 13.55 3.80
N MET A 67 15.22 14.52 4.24
CA MET A 67 16.11 14.38 5.40
C MET A 67 15.33 14.14 6.70
N ALA A 68 14.14 14.72 6.81
CA ALA A 68 13.23 14.52 7.94
C ALA A 68 12.37 13.25 7.85
N ALA A 69 12.53 12.44 6.80
CA ALA A 69 11.67 11.28 6.50
C ALA A 69 10.16 11.63 6.44
N LEU A 70 9.85 12.89 6.10
CA LEU A 70 8.50 13.39 5.84
C LEU A 70 8.07 13.02 4.41
N PHE A 71 9.02 13.12 3.46
CA PHE A 71 8.85 12.69 2.08
C PHE A 71 9.61 11.39 1.82
N SER A 72 9.04 10.55 0.96
CA SER A 72 9.74 9.42 0.33
C SER A 72 10.74 9.92 -0.70
N ASP A 73 11.67 9.07 -1.12
CA ASP A 73 12.66 9.44 -2.13
C ASP A 73 12.01 9.90 -3.44
N LEU A 74 10.92 9.24 -3.82
CA LEU A 74 10.15 9.53 -5.02
C LEU A 74 9.40 10.86 -4.92
N GLU A 75 8.77 11.14 -3.78
CA GLU A 75 8.10 12.43 -3.55
C GLU A 75 9.10 13.57 -3.55
N ALA A 76 10.25 13.39 -2.90
CA ALA A 76 11.29 14.40 -2.89
C ALA A 76 11.89 14.61 -4.29
N ASP A 77 12.07 13.56 -5.09
CA ASP A 77 12.52 13.68 -6.48
C ASP A 77 11.51 14.46 -7.34
N LEU A 78 10.21 14.17 -7.20
CA LEU A 78 9.13 14.88 -7.87
C LEU A 78 9.11 16.37 -7.47
N LEU A 79 9.12 16.65 -6.17
CA LEU A 79 9.07 18.01 -5.66
C LEU A 79 10.31 18.81 -6.05
N HIS A 80 11.50 18.20 -6.02
CA HIS A 80 12.72 18.89 -6.42
C HIS A 80 12.64 19.35 -7.88
N ALA A 81 12.20 18.47 -8.79
CA ALA A 81 12.04 18.85 -10.18
C ALA A 81 10.92 19.88 -10.41
N ALA A 82 9.79 19.75 -9.72
CA ALA A 82 8.70 20.72 -9.82
C ALA A 82 9.11 22.12 -9.29
N ILE A 83 9.92 22.16 -8.23
CA ILE A 83 10.52 23.40 -7.73
C ILE A 83 11.49 23.98 -8.76
N SER A 84 12.35 23.15 -9.36
CA SER A 84 13.26 23.59 -10.43
C SER A 84 12.51 24.09 -11.68
N ALA A 85 11.34 23.53 -11.98
CA ALA A 85 10.45 23.95 -13.06
C ALA A 85 9.62 25.21 -12.73
N GLY A 86 9.67 25.70 -11.49
CA GLY A 86 9.10 26.99 -11.09
C GLY A 86 7.78 26.94 -10.34
N SER A 87 7.09 25.81 -10.23
CA SER A 87 5.91 25.68 -9.36
C SER A 87 5.64 24.25 -8.86
N PRO A 88 5.71 24.00 -7.54
CA PRO A 88 5.35 22.70 -6.96
C PRO A 88 3.85 22.50 -6.77
N ALA A 89 3.02 23.53 -7.00
CA ALA A 89 1.58 23.53 -6.68
C ALA A 89 0.83 22.34 -7.27
N HIS A 90 1.03 22.09 -8.57
CA HIS A 90 0.39 20.99 -9.27
C HIS A 90 0.86 19.63 -8.74
N THR A 91 2.14 19.50 -8.42
CA THR A 91 2.70 18.26 -7.84
C THR A 91 2.12 17.99 -6.45
N TYR A 92 1.95 19.01 -5.61
CA TYR A 92 1.27 18.85 -4.33
C TYR A 92 -0.18 18.37 -4.51
N PHE A 93 -0.91 18.95 -5.46
CA PHE A 93 -2.28 18.54 -5.75
C PHE A 93 -2.35 17.07 -6.20
N ARG A 94 -1.49 16.64 -7.12
CA ARG A 94 -1.39 15.25 -7.57
C ARG A 94 -1.06 14.28 -6.45
N LEU A 95 -0.11 14.62 -5.59
CA LEU A 95 0.25 13.80 -4.43
C LEU A 95 -0.90 13.74 -3.42
N ALA A 96 -1.63 14.85 -3.22
CA ALA A 96 -2.81 14.89 -2.36
C ALA A 96 -3.93 13.97 -2.89
N GLU A 97 -4.24 14.01 -4.19
CA GLU A 97 -5.22 13.11 -4.83
C GLU A 97 -4.82 11.64 -4.63
N ARG A 98 -3.56 11.31 -4.91
CA ARG A 98 -3.01 9.96 -4.77
C ARG A 98 -3.20 9.39 -3.36
N TYR A 99 -2.81 10.16 -2.35
CA TYR A 99 -2.88 9.69 -0.96
C TYR A 99 -4.29 9.71 -0.39
N THR A 100 -5.12 10.67 -0.80
CA THR A 100 -6.54 10.70 -0.43
C THR A 100 -7.25 9.45 -0.95
N LEU A 101 -6.98 9.04 -2.20
CA LEU A 101 -7.51 7.81 -2.76
C LEU A 101 -7.05 6.57 -1.95
N LYS A 102 -5.74 6.44 -1.68
CA LYS A 102 -5.19 5.32 -0.89
C LYS A 102 -5.76 5.25 0.54
N ALA A 103 -5.90 6.40 1.19
CA ALA A 103 -6.47 6.51 2.53
C ALA A 103 -7.96 6.12 2.55
N ARG A 104 -8.73 6.55 1.54
CA ARG A 104 -10.15 6.18 1.39
C ARG A 104 -10.32 4.67 1.21
N LEU A 105 -9.55 4.06 0.31
CA LEU A 105 -9.60 2.61 0.08
C LEU A 105 -9.25 1.83 1.35
N SER A 106 -8.18 2.24 2.04
CA SER A 106 -7.77 1.62 3.29
C SER A 106 -8.83 1.76 4.39
N ARG A 107 -9.49 2.93 4.48
CA ARG A 107 -10.56 3.17 5.45
C ARG A 107 -11.79 2.30 5.15
N GLN A 108 -12.18 2.18 3.88
CA GLN A 108 -13.29 1.33 3.46
C GLN A 108 -13.03 -0.15 3.75
N MET A 109 -11.81 -0.64 3.50
CA MET A 109 -11.42 -1.99 3.88
C MET A 109 -11.53 -2.21 5.39
N ARG A 110 -10.96 -1.29 6.19
CA ARG A 110 -10.98 -1.40 7.65
C ARG A 110 -12.38 -1.37 8.24
N SER A 111 -13.26 -0.49 7.76
CA SER A 111 -14.63 -0.40 8.28
C SER A 111 -15.44 -1.66 7.98
N LYS A 112 -15.29 -2.24 6.77
CA LYS A 112 -15.95 -3.50 6.39
C LYS A 112 -15.42 -4.72 7.17
N MET A 113 -14.18 -4.68 7.66
CA MET A 113 -13.58 -5.77 8.44
C MET A 113 -13.85 -5.69 9.95
N MET A 114 -14.25 -4.54 10.48
CA MET A 114 -14.42 -4.35 11.92
C MET A 114 -15.52 -5.24 12.51
N LEU A 115 -16.73 -5.23 11.95
CA LEU A 115 -17.84 -6.07 12.43
C LEU A 115 -17.51 -7.57 12.38
N PRO A 116 -16.98 -8.12 11.27
CA PRO A 116 -16.57 -9.52 11.23
C PRO A 116 -15.54 -9.88 12.31
N ILE A 117 -14.56 -9.01 12.58
CA ILE A 117 -13.58 -9.22 13.65
C ILE A 117 -14.28 -9.25 15.02
N VAL A 118 -15.21 -8.33 15.28
CA VAL A 118 -15.98 -8.32 16.53
C VAL A 118 -16.79 -9.60 16.69
N VAL A 119 -17.50 -10.04 15.64
CA VAL A 119 -18.26 -11.31 15.66
C VAL A 119 -17.34 -12.51 15.86
N PHE A 120 -16.17 -12.53 15.23
CA PHE A 120 -15.17 -13.59 15.43
C PHE A 120 -14.71 -13.67 16.90
N VAL A 121 -14.33 -12.53 17.49
CA VAL A 121 -13.92 -12.45 18.90
C VAL A 121 -15.07 -12.84 19.85
N LEU A 122 -16.30 -12.42 19.54
CA LEU A 122 -17.50 -12.82 20.27
C LEU A 122 -17.69 -14.35 20.21
N ALA A 123 -17.63 -14.94 19.01
CA ALA A 123 -17.81 -16.38 18.81
C ALA A 123 -16.76 -17.21 19.58
N LEU A 124 -15.50 -16.77 19.56
CA LEU A 124 -14.43 -17.38 20.35
C LEU A 124 -14.71 -17.37 21.86
N SER A 125 -15.45 -16.35 22.34
CA SER A 125 -15.77 -16.17 23.76
C SER A 125 -17.03 -16.92 24.17
N VAL A 126 -18.04 -16.98 23.30
CA VAL A 126 -19.34 -17.64 23.58
C VAL A 126 -19.19 -19.16 23.63
N GLN A 127 -18.40 -19.76 22.75
CA GLN A 127 -18.32 -21.21 22.64
C GLN A 127 -17.85 -21.95 23.92
N PRO A 128 -16.80 -21.52 24.65
CA PRO A 128 -16.38 -22.19 25.89
C PRO A 128 -17.19 -21.78 27.14
N LEU A 129 -18.20 -20.92 26.99
CA LEU A 129 -19.01 -20.42 28.11
C LEU A 129 -19.81 -21.53 28.83
N PRO A 130 -20.47 -22.48 28.14
CA PRO A 130 -21.19 -23.56 28.80
C PRO A 130 -20.30 -24.40 29.72
N ASP A 131 -19.08 -24.73 29.28
CA ASP A 131 -18.13 -25.51 30.07
C ASP A 131 -17.67 -24.77 31.35
N LEU A 132 -17.61 -23.43 31.32
CA LEU A 132 -17.33 -22.61 32.50
C LEU A 132 -18.50 -22.62 33.48
N VAL A 133 -19.73 -22.48 32.97
CA VAL A 133 -20.96 -22.45 33.79
C VAL A 133 -21.25 -23.81 34.41
N LEU A 134 -20.99 -24.90 33.67
CA LEU A 134 -21.12 -26.27 34.15
C LEU A 134 -19.99 -26.69 35.12
N GLY A 135 -19.01 -25.82 35.38
CA GLY A 135 -17.89 -26.08 36.28
C GLY A 135 -16.82 -27.02 35.72
N ALA A 136 -16.92 -27.42 34.44
CA ALA A 136 -15.95 -28.27 33.77
C ALA A 136 -14.63 -27.54 33.45
N LEU A 137 -14.67 -26.19 33.34
CA LEU A 137 -13.49 -25.34 33.13
C LEU A 137 -13.32 -24.35 34.27
N SER A 138 -12.07 -24.17 34.71
CA SER A 138 -11.70 -23.06 35.58
C SER A 138 -11.73 -21.73 34.82
N PRO A 139 -11.93 -20.58 35.50
CA PRO A 139 -11.88 -19.26 34.86
C PRO A 139 -10.55 -19.01 34.11
N ALA A 140 -9.43 -19.50 34.63
CA ALA A 140 -8.13 -19.41 33.99
C ALA A 140 -8.05 -20.24 32.69
N ALA A 141 -8.61 -21.46 32.71
CA ALA A 141 -8.66 -22.32 31.53
C ALA A 141 -9.57 -21.74 30.43
N TYR A 142 -10.69 -21.12 30.81
CA TYR A 142 -11.57 -20.40 29.89
C TYR A 142 -10.82 -19.26 29.18
N LEU A 143 -10.14 -18.38 29.94
CA LEU A 143 -9.37 -17.27 29.37
C LEU A 143 -8.30 -17.77 28.38
N TRP A 144 -7.55 -18.81 28.76
CA TRP A 144 -6.54 -19.39 27.88
C TRP A 144 -7.12 -19.98 26.59
N ARG A 145 -8.30 -20.62 26.67
CA ARG A 145 -8.99 -21.19 25.50
C ARG A 145 -9.45 -20.11 24.52
N CYS A 146 -9.90 -18.96 25.02
CA CYS A 146 -10.25 -17.79 24.19
C CYS A 146 -9.00 -17.10 23.61
N LEU A 147 -7.92 -16.98 24.39
CA LEU A 147 -6.71 -16.28 23.97
C LEU A 147 -5.87 -17.08 22.95
N ARG A 148 -5.81 -18.42 23.06
CA ARG A 148 -4.99 -19.27 22.21
C ARG A 148 -5.20 -19.02 20.70
N PRO A 149 -6.43 -19.01 20.15
CA PRO A 149 -6.63 -18.69 18.74
C PRO A 149 -6.26 -17.24 18.39
N LEU A 150 -6.53 -16.27 19.27
CA LEU A 150 -6.12 -14.88 19.05
C LEU A 150 -4.60 -14.74 18.96
N LEU A 151 -3.87 -15.38 19.87
CA LEU A 151 -2.41 -15.40 19.87
C LEU A 151 -1.85 -16.07 18.61
N PHE A 152 -2.50 -17.14 18.12
CA PHE A 152 -2.13 -17.78 16.86
C PHE A 152 -2.30 -16.83 15.66
N PHE A 153 -3.42 -16.10 15.56
CA PHE A 153 -3.60 -15.12 14.48
C PHE A 153 -2.65 -13.92 14.61
N ILE A 154 -2.39 -13.45 15.83
CA ILE A 154 -1.42 -12.38 16.11
C ILE A 154 0.00 -12.82 15.72
N SER A 155 0.40 -14.05 16.04
CA SER A 155 1.72 -14.57 15.68
C SER A 155 1.85 -14.79 14.16
N LEU A 156 0.79 -15.28 13.50
CA LEU A 156 0.74 -15.41 12.05
C LEU A 156 0.85 -14.04 11.36
N TYR A 157 0.16 -13.03 11.88
CA TYR A 157 0.28 -11.65 11.41
C TYR A 157 1.68 -11.07 11.62
N GLY A 158 2.28 -11.32 12.79
CA GLY A 158 3.64 -10.93 13.11
C GLY A 158 4.66 -11.58 12.17
N LEU A 159 4.50 -12.88 11.89
CA LEU A 159 5.33 -13.61 10.94
C LEU A 159 5.16 -13.05 9.52
N PHE A 160 3.92 -12.81 9.09
CA PHE A 160 3.63 -12.22 7.79
C PHE A 160 4.29 -10.84 7.62
N ARG A 161 4.18 -9.97 8.63
CA ARG A 161 4.89 -8.67 8.67
C ARG A 161 6.41 -8.84 8.69
N GLY A 162 6.92 -9.77 9.48
CA GLY A 162 8.35 -10.08 9.52
C GLY A 162 8.89 -10.51 8.17
N VAL A 163 8.13 -11.36 7.45
CA VAL A 163 8.46 -11.79 6.08
C VAL A 163 8.37 -10.62 5.11
N SER A 164 7.35 -9.76 5.18
CA SER A 164 7.26 -8.59 4.29
C SER A 164 8.43 -7.63 4.48
N ASP A 165 8.76 -7.31 5.73
CA ASP A 165 9.84 -6.38 6.06
C ASP A 165 11.20 -7.01 5.69
N TRP A 166 11.36 -8.31 5.90
CA TRP A 166 12.51 -9.08 5.43
C TRP A 166 12.64 -9.06 3.91
N LEU A 167 11.54 -9.21 3.16
CA LEU A 167 11.55 -9.11 1.70
C LEU A 167 11.90 -7.69 1.23
N GLU A 168 11.59 -6.64 1.98
CA GLU A 168 12.00 -5.28 1.61
C GLU A 168 13.50 -5.05 1.85
N VAL A 169 14.03 -5.52 2.99
CA VAL A 169 15.41 -5.24 3.42
C VAL A 169 16.44 -6.22 2.86
N SER A 170 16.06 -7.47 2.60
CA SER A 170 17.02 -8.53 2.28
C SER A 170 17.67 -8.39 0.90
N GLY A 171 18.91 -8.82 0.80
CA GLY A 171 19.63 -8.99 -0.46
C GLY A 171 18.99 -10.02 -1.41
N PRO A 172 19.55 -10.21 -2.61
CA PRO A 172 19.10 -11.27 -3.52
C PRO A 172 19.32 -12.65 -2.87
N SER A 173 18.24 -13.39 -2.61
CA SER A 173 18.27 -14.75 -2.05
C SER A 173 17.32 -15.68 -2.80
N ARG A 174 17.62 -16.99 -2.83
CA ARG A 174 16.79 -17.99 -3.52
C ARG A 174 15.37 -18.06 -2.95
N LEU A 175 15.25 -18.05 -1.61
CA LEU A 175 13.96 -18.08 -0.91
C LEU A 175 13.08 -16.86 -1.26
N ARG A 176 13.69 -15.68 -1.35
CA ARG A 176 12.98 -14.47 -1.76
C ARG A 176 12.41 -14.61 -3.18
N LEU A 177 13.23 -15.03 -4.14
CA LEU A 177 12.79 -15.18 -5.53
C LEU A 177 11.65 -16.18 -5.64
N GLN A 178 11.68 -17.26 -4.85
CA GLN A 178 10.58 -18.22 -4.77
C GLN A 178 9.30 -17.58 -4.23
N ILE A 179 9.37 -16.78 -3.16
CA ILE A 179 8.20 -16.09 -2.60
C ILE A 179 7.65 -15.05 -3.59
N GLU A 180 8.51 -14.22 -4.21
CA GLU A 180 8.09 -13.23 -5.21
C GLU A 180 7.44 -13.91 -6.43
N THR A 181 7.98 -15.04 -6.88
CA THR A 181 7.41 -15.85 -7.96
C THR A 181 6.08 -16.48 -7.55
N LEU A 182 5.99 -17.02 -6.32
CA LEU A 182 4.77 -17.63 -5.80
C LEU A 182 3.64 -16.60 -5.72
N LEU A 183 3.93 -15.38 -5.23
CA LEU A 183 2.98 -14.28 -5.17
C LEU A 183 2.38 -13.94 -6.54
N ILE A 184 3.20 -13.98 -7.60
CA ILE A 184 2.75 -13.74 -8.98
C ILE A 184 1.97 -14.92 -9.55
N LYS A 185 2.29 -16.15 -9.14
CA LYS A 185 1.61 -17.38 -9.59
C LYS A 185 0.26 -17.63 -8.89
N MET A 186 -0.06 -16.92 -7.80
CA MET A 186 -1.34 -17.11 -7.13
C MET A 186 -2.51 -16.73 -8.06
N PRO A 187 -3.52 -17.60 -8.23
CA PRO A 187 -4.69 -17.27 -9.03
C PRO A 187 -5.41 -16.05 -8.46
N LEU A 188 -5.91 -15.17 -9.35
CA LEU A 188 -6.54 -13.88 -9.06
C LEU A 188 -5.61 -12.82 -8.44
N PHE A 189 -4.94 -13.12 -7.32
CA PHE A 189 -4.09 -12.17 -6.61
C PHE A 189 -2.78 -11.85 -7.35
N GLY A 190 -2.23 -12.80 -8.10
CA GLY A 190 -1.02 -12.59 -8.88
C GLY A 190 -1.20 -11.57 -10.00
N ALA A 191 -2.28 -11.69 -10.77
CA ALA A 191 -2.64 -10.72 -11.81
C ALA A 191 -2.87 -9.33 -11.21
N MET A 192 -3.59 -9.24 -10.07
CA MET A 192 -3.80 -7.96 -9.38
C MET A 192 -2.51 -7.38 -8.80
N HIS A 193 -1.58 -8.22 -8.36
CA HIS A 193 -0.27 -7.79 -7.88
C HIS A 193 0.56 -7.19 -9.02
N VAL A 194 0.57 -7.81 -10.21
CA VAL A 194 1.21 -7.28 -11.41
C VAL A 194 0.59 -5.94 -11.80
N ARG A 195 -0.75 -5.86 -11.93
CA ARG A 195 -1.46 -4.62 -12.27
C ARG A 195 -1.16 -3.47 -11.32
N ARG A 196 -1.10 -3.74 -10.02
CA ARG A 196 -0.76 -2.71 -9.02
C ARG A 196 0.67 -2.19 -9.20
N ASN A 197 1.65 -3.07 -9.39
CA ASN A 197 3.04 -2.66 -9.60
C ASN A 197 3.20 -1.89 -10.92
N ALA A 198 2.56 -2.34 -12.00
CA ALA A 198 2.55 -1.63 -13.29
C ALA A 198 1.90 -0.25 -13.16
N ARG A 199 0.75 -0.15 -12.48
CA ARG A 199 0.10 1.13 -12.18
C ARG A 199 1.02 2.06 -11.42
N ASP A 200 1.68 1.58 -10.35
CA ASP A 200 2.56 2.40 -9.52
C ASP A 200 3.77 2.92 -10.33
N PHE A 201 4.30 2.11 -11.26
CA PHE A 201 5.33 2.53 -12.22
C PHE A 201 4.83 3.64 -13.14
N PHE A 202 3.71 3.42 -13.85
CA PHE A 202 3.18 4.38 -14.81
C PHE A 202 2.71 5.67 -14.15
N GLU A 203 2.10 5.59 -12.96
CA GLU A 203 1.73 6.76 -12.14
C GLU A 203 2.97 7.58 -11.80
N SER A 204 4.03 6.92 -11.33
CA SER A 204 5.28 7.60 -10.97
C SER A 204 5.97 8.22 -12.18
N LEU A 205 6.01 7.51 -13.30
CA LEU A 205 6.56 8.02 -14.55
C LEU A 205 5.77 9.24 -15.04
N ALA A 206 4.44 9.14 -15.07
CA ALA A 206 3.57 10.23 -15.52
C ALA A 206 3.73 11.49 -14.66
N LEU A 207 3.75 11.35 -13.33
CA LEU A 207 3.97 12.47 -12.41
C LEU A 207 5.34 13.11 -12.59
N MET A 208 6.39 12.32 -12.87
CA MET A 208 7.73 12.85 -13.10
C MET A 208 7.80 13.62 -14.42
N LEU A 209 7.22 13.09 -15.48
CA LEU A 209 7.17 13.77 -16.77
C LEU A 209 6.30 15.04 -16.69
N GLU A 210 5.17 14.99 -15.98
CA GLU A 210 4.30 16.16 -15.71
C GLU A 210 5.04 17.24 -14.89
N ALA A 211 5.95 16.83 -13.99
CA ALA A 211 6.83 17.73 -13.24
C ALA A 211 8.05 18.22 -14.04
N GLY A 212 8.15 17.88 -15.34
CA GLY A 212 9.20 18.34 -16.24
C GLY A 212 10.50 17.55 -16.18
N LEU A 213 10.55 16.38 -15.51
CA LEU A 213 11.75 15.55 -15.57
C LEU A 213 11.93 14.97 -16.99
N PRO A 214 13.15 14.97 -17.55
CA PRO A 214 13.45 14.26 -18.78
C PRO A 214 13.12 12.76 -18.66
N MET A 215 12.60 12.18 -19.74
CA MET A 215 12.21 10.75 -19.80
C MET A 215 13.30 9.79 -19.31
N PHE A 216 14.55 10.01 -19.75
CA PHE A 216 15.68 9.16 -19.39
C PHE A 216 16.05 9.24 -17.90
N ASP A 217 15.73 10.34 -17.21
CA ASP A 217 15.90 10.49 -15.77
C ASP A 217 14.69 9.97 -14.98
N ALA A 218 13.49 10.11 -15.54
CA ALA A 218 12.23 9.70 -14.93
C ALA A 218 12.08 8.16 -14.87
N LEU A 219 12.43 7.44 -15.94
CA LEU A 219 12.33 5.97 -16.02
C LEU A 219 13.00 5.22 -14.85
N PRO A 220 14.30 5.42 -14.54
CA PRO A 220 14.95 4.70 -13.46
C PRO A 220 14.39 5.06 -12.08
N LYS A 221 13.86 6.28 -11.91
CA LYS A 221 13.20 6.71 -10.68
C LYS A 221 11.80 6.10 -10.54
N ALA A 222 11.01 6.08 -11.61
CA ALA A 222 9.71 5.42 -11.67
C ALA A 222 9.81 3.92 -11.40
N ASN A 223 10.87 3.26 -11.88
CA ASN A 223 11.13 1.84 -11.58
C ASN A 223 11.25 1.54 -10.08
N ARG A 224 11.64 2.53 -9.25
CA ARG A 224 11.71 2.35 -7.79
C ARG A 224 10.33 2.22 -7.13
N ALA A 225 9.26 2.65 -7.80
CA ALA A 225 7.88 2.51 -7.31
C ALA A 225 7.36 1.05 -7.38
N ILE A 226 7.98 0.20 -8.20
CA ILE A 226 7.66 -1.22 -8.28
C ILE A 226 8.24 -1.92 -7.05
N HIS A 227 7.40 -2.52 -6.21
CA HIS A 227 7.83 -3.17 -4.97
C HIS A 227 8.39 -4.57 -5.22
N ASN A 228 7.79 -5.30 -6.15
CA ASN A 228 8.22 -6.65 -6.51
C ASN A 228 9.51 -6.61 -7.34
N ARG A 229 10.61 -7.19 -6.85
CA ARG A 229 11.91 -7.08 -7.53
C ARG A 229 11.94 -7.78 -8.88
N LEU A 230 11.23 -8.90 -9.04
CA LEU A 230 11.13 -9.60 -10.32
C LEU A 230 10.44 -8.73 -11.38
N ILE A 231 9.37 -8.04 -11.02
CA ILE A 231 8.72 -7.07 -11.92
C ILE A 231 9.67 -5.89 -12.18
N ARG A 232 10.34 -5.37 -11.14
CA ARG A 232 11.28 -4.25 -11.25
C ARG A 232 12.46 -4.56 -12.18
N SER A 233 12.99 -5.78 -12.15
CA SER A 233 14.07 -6.19 -13.04
C SER A 233 13.61 -6.24 -14.50
N GLU A 234 12.38 -6.70 -14.77
CA GLU A 234 11.84 -6.65 -16.13
C GLU A 234 11.62 -5.21 -16.61
N TYR A 235 11.11 -4.32 -15.76
CA TYR A 235 10.95 -2.90 -16.10
C TYR A 235 12.28 -2.16 -16.27
N SER A 236 13.36 -2.62 -15.62
CA SER A 236 14.70 -2.05 -15.81
C SER A 236 15.24 -2.22 -17.24
N ARG A 237 14.70 -3.17 -18.02
CA ARG A 237 15.08 -3.42 -19.42
C ARG A 237 14.54 -2.37 -20.39
N ILE A 238 13.56 -1.56 -19.99
CA ILE A 238 12.92 -0.54 -20.85
C ILE A 238 13.93 0.55 -21.23
N LEU A 239 14.66 1.10 -20.26
CA LEU A 239 15.60 2.19 -20.48
C LEU A 239 16.71 1.81 -21.50
N PRO A 240 17.39 0.65 -21.40
CA PRO A 240 18.35 0.22 -22.42
C PRO A 240 17.76 0.05 -23.83
N LYS A 241 16.49 -0.34 -23.97
CA LYS A 241 15.83 -0.41 -25.29
C LYS A 241 15.67 0.98 -25.89
N MET A 242 15.20 1.95 -25.09
CA MET A 242 15.03 3.33 -25.54
C MET A 242 16.36 4.01 -25.87
N GLN A 243 17.42 3.72 -25.12
CA GLN A 243 18.78 4.21 -25.44
C GLN A 243 19.30 3.70 -26.80
N ARG A 244 18.77 2.58 -27.31
CA ARG A 244 19.07 2.06 -28.66
C ARG A 244 18.16 2.62 -29.75
N GLY A 245 17.24 3.54 -29.42
CA GLY A 245 16.35 4.20 -30.37
C GLY A 245 14.94 3.63 -30.48
N ASP A 246 14.57 2.64 -29.66
CA ASP A 246 13.17 2.21 -29.59
C ASP A 246 12.29 3.30 -28.94
N SER A 247 11.09 3.51 -29.45
CA SER A 247 10.07 4.30 -28.75
C SER A 247 9.65 3.62 -27.43
N LEU A 248 9.07 4.34 -26.49
CA LEU A 248 8.56 3.74 -25.25
C LEU A 248 7.49 2.69 -25.54
N ALA A 249 6.59 2.95 -26.49
CA ALA A 249 5.58 1.97 -26.91
C ALA A 249 6.22 0.65 -27.36
N LYS A 250 7.28 0.73 -28.18
CA LYS A 250 8.02 -0.45 -28.67
C LYS A 250 8.86 -1.10 -27.58
N ALA A 251 9.42 -0.31 -26.65
CA ALA A 251 10.18 -0.83 -25.52
C ALA A 251 9.31 -1.62 -24.54
N LEU A 252 8.04 -1.22 -24.40
CA LEU A 252 7.00 -1.92 -23.64
C LEU A 252 6.42 -3.12 -24.38
N ASP A 253 6.58 -3.18 -25.71
CA ASP A 253 6.14 -4.34 -26.47
C ASP A 253 6.87 -5.61 -25.99
N HIS A 254 6.11 -6.71 -25.89
CA HIS A 254 6.54 -7.98 -25.29
C HIS A 254 6.99 -7.93 -23.80
N GLN A 255 6.67 -6.86 -23.07
CA GLN A 255 6.94 -6.81 -21.63
C GLN A 255 6.03 -7.78 -20.86
N LEU A 256 6.62 -8.64 -20.03
CA LEU A 256 5.89 -9.74 -19.36
C LEU A 256 4.87 -9.29 -18.32
N PHE A 257 5.14 -8.17 -17.62
CA PHE A 257 4.39 -7.76 -16.43
C PHE A 257 3.65 -6.43 -16.61
N LEU A 258 3.04 -6.21 -17.78
CA LEU A 258 2.26 -4.99 -18.05
C LEU A 258 0.96 -4.90 -17.27
N GLY A 259 0.40 -6.04 -16.86
CA GLY A 259 -0.92 -6.12 -16.21
C GLY A 259 -2.09 -5.92 -17.17
N ASP A 260 -2.00 -4.93 -18.07
CA ASP A 260 -2.95 -4.66 -19.14
C ASP A 260 -2.21 -4.17 -20.40
N THR A 261 -2.31 -4.89 -21.51
CA THR A 261 -1.62 -4.55 -22.77
C THR A 261 -2.16 -3.27 -23.41
N ARG A 262 -3.37 -2.81 -23.04
CA ARG A 262 -3.94 -1.55 -23.55
C ARG A 262 -3.07 -0.33 -23.26
N VAL A 263 -2.19 -0.39 -22.25
CA VAL A 263 -1.24 0.69 -21.93
C VAL A 263 -0.37 1.08 -23.13
N ILE A 264 -0.02 0.13 -24.01
CA ILE A 264 0.80 0.39 -25.20
C ILE A 264 0.11 1.42 -26.10
N GLY A 265 -1.21 1.34 -26.29
CA GLY A 265 -1.97 2.29 -27.09
C GLY A 265 -2.04 3.69 -26.47
N PHE A 266 -2.09 3.79 -25.13
CA PHE A 266 -1.99 5.08 -24.43
C PHE A 266 -0.61 5.71 -24.63
N VAL A 267 0.44 4.91 -24.49
CA VAL A 267 1.82 5.36 -24.69
C VAL A 267 2.04 5.80 -26.13
N GLN A 268 1.63 4.98 -27.10
CA GLN A 268 1.80 5.29 -28.53
C GLN A 268 1.10 6.59 -28.91
N THR A 269 -0.16 6.77 -28.47
CA THR A 269 -0.90 8.02 -28.70
C THR A 269 -0.19 9.21 -28.04
N GLY A 270 0.22 9.05 -26.76
CA GLY A 270 0.87 10.11 -26.00
C GLY A 270 2.26 10.51 -26.52
N GLU A 271 3.04 9.55 -27.03
CA GLU A 271 4.32 9.82 -27.69
C GLU A 271 4.11 10.60 -29.00
N ALA A 272 3.11 10.21 -29.81
CA ALA A 272 2.82 10.86 -31.08
C ALA A 272 2.27 12.29 -30.93
N SER A 273 1.46 12.54 -29.89
CA SER A 273 0.87 13.85 -29.63
C SER A 273 1.69 14.74 -28.69
N GLY A 274 2.78 14.24 -28.10
CA GLY A 274 3.53 14.94 -27.07
C GLY A 274 2.82 15.07 -25.72
N THR A 275 1.70 14.35 -25.52
CA THR A 275 0.87 14.39 -24.29
C THR A 275 0.99 13.07 -23.51
N LEU A 276 2.21 12.54 -23.42
CA LEU A 276 2.49 11.27 -22.75
C LEU A 276 2.13 11.27 -21.25
N PRO A 277 2.43 12.32 -20.44
CA PRO A 277 2.03 12.37 -19.03
C PRO A 277 0.51 12.20 -18.85
N GLU A 278 -0.28 12.91 -19.65
CA GLU A 278 -1.75 12.91 -19.57
C GLU A 278 -2.32 11.54 -19.95
N MET A 279 -1.79 10.92 -21.00
CA MET A 279 -2.24 9.61 -21.46
C MET A 279 -1.88 8.50 -20.47
N LEU A 280 -0.70 8.56 -19.85
CA LEU A 280 -0.33 7.64 -18.78
C LEU A 280 -1.21 7.82 -17.55
N LEU A 281 -1.50 9.05 -17.11
CA LEU A 281 -2.43 9.31 -16.01
C LEU A 281 -3.84 8.79 -16.29
N ARG A 282 -4.32 8.91 -17.54
CA ARG A 282 -5.61 8.33 -17.96
C ARG A 282 -5.63 6.82 -17.80
N HIS A 283 -4.57 6.12 -18.25
CA HIS A 283 -4.43 4.68 -18.04
C HIS A 283 -4.38 4.32 -16.55
N VAL A 284 -3.59 5.05 -15.76
CA VAL A 284 -3.45 4.88 -14.30
C VAL A 284 -4.79 5.01 -13.57
N ASN A 285 -5.64 5.96 -13.98
CA ASN A 285 -6.96 6.14 -13.40
C ASN A 285 -7.88 4.95 -13.70
N MET A 286 -7.85 4.43 -14.93
CA MET A 286 -8.60 3.23 -15.31
C MET A 286 -8.14 1.98 -14.54
N GLU A 287 -6.83 1.79 -14.42
CA GLU A 287 -6.26 0.69 -13.62
C GLU A 287 -6.58 0.83 -12.14
N SER A 288 -6.51 2.05 -11.60
CA SER A 288 -6.86 2.33 -10.21
C SER A 288 -8.33 2.02 -9.91
N ALA A 289 -9.25 2.34 -10.83
CA ALA A 289 -10.65 1.96 -10.71
C ALA A 289 -10.84 0.44 -10.72
N THR A 290 -10.13 -0.28 -11.60
CA THR A 290 -10.21 -1.75 -11.64
C THR A 290 -9.65 -2.40 -10.37
N ILE A 291 -8.54 -1.87 -9.85
CA ILE A 291 -7.95 -2.31 -8.58
C ILE A 291 -8.90 -2.03 -7.41
N ALA A 292 -9.55 -0.87 -7.40
CA ALA A 292 -10.51 -0.51 -6.36
C ALA A 292 -11.76 -1.42 -6.38
N ASP A 293 -12.27 -1.76 -7.57
CA ASP A 293 -13.39 -2.69 -7.74
C ASP A 293 -13.04 -4.12 -7.26
N PHE A 294 -11.84 -4.59 -7.56
CA PHE A 294 -11.37 -5.86 -7.00
C PHE A 294 -11.30 -5.81 -5.47
N GLN A 295 -10.75 -4.73 -4.91
CA GLN A 295 -10.65 -4.56 -3.45
C GLN A 295 -12.04 -4.48 -2.79
N SER A 296 -13.01 -3.79 -3.38
CA SER A 296 -14.37 -3.71 -2.85
C SER A 296 -15.06 -5.07 -2.85
N LYS A 297 -14.92 -5.84 -3.95
CA LYS A 297 -15.44 -7.22 -4.04
C LYS A 297 -14.81 -8.14 -3.00
N VAL A 298 -13.49 -8.06 -2.81
CA VAL A 298 -12.79 -8.82 -1.76
C VAL A 298 -13.33 -8.42 -0.38
N ALA A 299 -13.49 -7.12 -0.11
CA ALA A 299 -14.03 -6.64 1.17
C ALA A 299 -15.48 -7.08 1.44
N GLU A 300 -16.25 -7.36 0.40
CA GLU A 300 -17.64 -7.82 0.51
C GLU A 300 -17.76 -9.33 0.67
N TRP A 301 -16.92 -10.08 -0.04
CA TRP A 301 -16.97 -11.54 -0.02
C TRP A 301 -16.21 -12.14 1.18
N PHE A 302 -15.12 -11.50 1.60
CA PHE A 302 -14.29 -11.97 2.71
C PHE A 302 -15.08 -12.15 4.03
N PRO A 303 -15.91 -11.19 4.49
CA PRO A 303 -16.78 -11.40 5.65
C PRO A 303 -17.69 -12.62 5.54
N ARG A 304 -18.27 -12.88 4.36
CA ARG A 304 -19.20 -13.99 4.15
C ARG A 304 -18.50 -15.35 4.27
N ILE A 305 -17.32 -15.47 3.67
CA ILE A 305 -16.48 -16.66 3.82
C ILE A 305 -16.14 -16.84 5.31
N MET A 306 -15.75 -15.77 5.98
CA MET A 306 -15.36 -15.84 7.38
C MET A 306 -16.52 -16.25 8.29
N TYR A 307 -17.74 -15.76 8.06
CA TYR A 307 -18.93 -16.20 8.78
C TYR A 307 -19.29 -17.65 8.49
N GLY A 308 -19.16 -18.11 7.24
CA GLY A 308 -19.36 -19.53 6.91
C GLY A 308 -18.36 -20.43 7.63
N LEU A 309 -17.07 -20.06 7.63
CA LEU A 309 -16.03 -20.80 8.36
C LEU A 309 -16.26 -20.78 9.88
N LEU A 310 -16.68 -19.63 10.43
CA LEU A 310 -17.07 -19.50 11.84
C LEU A 310 -18.24 -20.41 12.19
N MET A 311 -19.28 -20.45 11.36
CA MET A 311 -20.43 -21.32 11.57
C MET A 311 -20.03 -22.80 11.55
N LEU A 312 -19.19 -23.21 10.59
CA LEU A 312 -18.67 -24.58 10.53
C LEU A 312 -17.82 -24.93 11.75
N TRP A 313 -16.97 -24.00 12.20
CA TRP A 313 -16.15 -24.17 13.39
C TRP A 313 -16.99 -24.28 14.67
N MET A 314 -18.04 -23.45 14.81
CA MET A 314 -18.98 -23.54 15.92
C MET A 314 -19.77 -24.85 15.90
N ALA A 315 -20.26 -25.27 14.73
CA ALA A 315 -20.97 -26.55 14.58
C ALA A 315 -20.09 -27.75 14.93
N TYR A 316 -18.86 -27.79 14.41
CA TYR A 316 -17.85 -28.80 14.76
C TYR A 316 -17.57 -28.80 16.28
N GLY A 317 -17.43 -27.61 16.85
CA GLY A 317 -17.23 -27.41 18.28
C GLY A 317 -18.38 -27.89 19.15
N MET A 318 -19.62 -27.78 18.66
CA MET A 318 -20.81 -28.26 19.35
C MET A 318 -20.94 -29.79 19.28
N VAL A 319 -20.61 -30.39 18.13
CA VAL A 319 -20.66 -31.85 17.92
C VAL A 319 -19.60 -32.59 18.74
N ILE A 320 -18.42 -31.98 18.93
CA ILE A 320 -17.28 -32.61 19.63
C ILE A 320 -17.15 -32.14 21.08
N GLY A 321 -17.65 -30.94 21.38
CA GLY A 321 -17.84 -30.49 22.75
C GLY A 321 -18.90 -31.35 23.45
N SER A 322 -18.85 -31.33 24.78
CA SER A 322 -19.75 -31.92 25.80
C SER A 322 -21.26 -31.62 25.65
N GLY A 323 -21.74 -31.25 24.46
CA GLY A 323 -23.15 -31.01 24.13
C GLY A 323 -23.86 -32.20 23.46
N ALA A 324 -23.20 -33.35 23.27
CA ALA A 324 -23.92 -34.58 22.97
C ALA A 324 -24.68 -35.00 24.24
N PRO A 325 -26.02 -35.14 24.22
CA PRO A 325 -26.75 -35.66 25.37
C PRO A 325 -26.17 -37.04 25.68
N GLN A 326 -25.54 -37.17 26.85
CA GLN A 326 -25.22 -38.48 27.40
C GLN A 326 -26.56 -39.17 27.60
N ILE A 327 -26.89 -40.11 26.72
CA ILE A 327 -28.00 -41.01 26.93
C ILE A 327 -27.68 -41.70 28.27
N PRO A 328 -28.50 -41.53 29.32
CA PRO A 328 -28.25 -42.19 30.58
C PRO A 328 -28.16 -43.69 30.32
N ALA A 329 -27.16 -44.36 30.89
CA ALA A 329 -26.87 -45.77 30.68
C ALA A 329 -27.93 -46.72 31.29
N ASP A 330 -29.11 -46.19 31.63
CA ASP A 330 -30.16 -46.84 32.41
C ASP A 330 -31.43 -47.09 31.58
N LEU A 331 -31.28 -47.32 30.26
CA LEU A 331 -32.36 -47.80 29.37
C LEU A 331 -32.00 -49.14 28.73
#